data_AF-A0A015K201-F1
#
_entry.id   AF-A0A015K201-F1
#
_cell.length_a   1.000
_cell.length_b   1.000
_cell.length_c   1.000
_cell.angle_alpha   90.00
_cell.angle_beta   90.00
_cell.angle_gamma   90.00
#
_symmetry.space_group_name_H-M   'P 1'
#
loop_
_entity.id
_entity.type
_entity.pdbx_description
1 polymer ?
#
loop_
_entity_poly.entity_id
_entity_poly.type
_entity_poly.pdbx_seq_one_letter_code
_entity_poly.pdbx_strand_id
1 'polypeptide(L)'
;MIGEAFKWSQEQLLELLKVDCIAASITTDFWTSKARHGYIGVTCSWISHDWTLRESLLALQRVKYPHTGEVIKELLDKFFSDWKITSKLLTMTTDNGSNIKKAGRLMERSISRLPCTAHTLQLTVGKGLNLVRALVLRAKRLINFFNILPKQRERLHTAQEFLRYTSIKHVIGDVSTRWNSTFYAWERLIELKRAIKFLPG
;
A
#
# COMPACT_ATOMS: atom_id res chain seq x y z
N MET A 1 -17.00 21.18 16.95
CA MET A 1 -17.00 19.78 17.40
C MET A 1 -15.85 18.94 16.81
N ILE A 2 -15.82 18.54 15.52
CA ILE A 2 -14.73 17.68 15.00
C ILE A 2 -13.38 18.41 14.92
N GLY A 3 -13.37 19.66 14.45
CA GLY A 3 -12.13 20.44 14.35
C GLY A 3 -11.51 20.78 15.72
N GLU A 4 -12.33 20.96 16.74
CA GLU A 4 -11.87 21.19 18.12
C GLU A 4 -11.31 19.91 18.74
N ALA A 5 -12.01 18.78 18.57
CA ALA A 5 -11.51 17.48 19.03
C ALA A 5 -10.18 17.12 18.37
N PHE A 6 -10.02 17.42 17.07
CA PHE A 6 -8.76 17.25 16.36
C PHE A 6 -7.64 18.11 16.95
N LYS A 7 -7.88 19.41 17.15
CA LYS A 7 -6.89 20.33 17.75
C LYS A 7 -6.48 19.88 19.15
N TRP A 8 -7.46 19.53 19.99
CA TRP A 8 -7.20 19.01 21.32
C TRP A 8 -6.33 17.74 21.27
N SER A 9 -6.68 16.78 20.42
CA SER A 9 -5.90 15.54 20.27
C SER A 9 -4.49 15.79 19.74
N GLN A 10 -4.34 16.77 18.83
CA GLN A 10 -3.05 17.20 18.29
C GLN A 10 -2.16 17.78 19.39
N GLU A 11 -2.70 18.63 20.26
CA GLU A 11 -1.98 19.19 21.41
C GLU A 11 -1.56 18.10 22.40
N GLN A 12 -2.46 17.18 22.74
CA GLN A 12 -2.13 16.05 23.63
C GLN A 12 -1.04 15.15 23.04
N LEU A 13 -1.10 14.85 21.74
CA LEU A 13 -0.08 14.05 21.07
C LEU A 13 1.27 14.77 21.02
N LEU A 14 1.27 16.09 20.80
CA LEU A 14 2.49 16.89 20.79
C LEU A 14 3.18 16.84 22.17
N GLU A 15 2.42 17.01 23.26
CA GLU A 15 2.95 16.90 24.61
C GLU A 15 3.46 15.48 24.90
N LEU A 16 2.72 14.46 24.47
CA LEU A 16 3.17 13.06 24.62
C LEU A 16 4.50 12.82 23.89
N LEU A 17 4.64 13.27 22.64
CA LEU A 17 5.89 13.16 21.88
C LEU A 17 7.04 13.95 22.51
N LYS A 18 6.77 15.06 23.20
CA LYS A 18 7.83 15.81 23.90
C LYS A 18 8.37 15.04 25.10
N VAL A 19 7.47 14.51 25.93
CA VAL A 19 7.81 13.90 27.23
C VAL A 19 8.27 12.46 27.10
N ASP A 20 7.62 11.68 26.23
CA ASP A 20 7.73 10.22 26.22
C ASP A 20 8.61 9.68 25.08
N CYS A 21 8.67 10.40 23.96
CA CYS A 21 9.49 9.99 22.82
C CYS A 21 10.93 10.47 22.99
N ILE A 22 11.86 9.53 23.19
CA ILE A 22 13.31 9.79 23.20
C ILE A 22 13.86 9.66 21.78
N ALA A 23 13.43 8.61 21.07
CA ALA A 23 13.81 8.31 19.71
C ALA A 23 12.59 7.84 18.92
N ALA A 24 12.50 8.27 17.66
CA ALA A 24 11.40 7.99 16.77
C ALA A 24 11.87 7.30 15.49
N SER A 25 11.01 6.44 14.96
CA SER A 25 11.02 5.99 13.58
C SER A 25 9.73 6.46 12.92
N ILE A 26 9.79 6.75 11.62
CA ILE A 26 8.59 7.02 10.85
C ILE A 26 8.41 6.00 9.75
N THR A 27 7.15 5.77 9.40
CA THR A 27 6.77 5.14 8.14
C THR A 27 6.02 6.18 7.31
N THR A 28 6.31 6.26 6.02
CA THR A 28 5.58 7.13 5.11
C THR A 28 5.24 6.42 3.81
N ASP A 29 4.00 6.64 3.39
CA ASP A 29 3.48 6.19 2.10
C ASP A 29 3.01 7.40 1.30
N PHE A 30 3.37 7.42 0.02
CA PHE A 30 2.94 8.45 -0.91
C PHE A 30 2.24 7.78 -2.08
N TRP A 31 0.95 8.03 -2.24
CA TRP A 31 0.15 7.39 -3.28
C TRP A 31 -0.66 8.41 -4.08
N THR A 32 -1.00 8.01 -5.30
CA THR A 32 -1.98 8.72 -6.12
C THR A 32 -3.33 8.04 -5.95
N SER A 33 -4.34 8.79 -5.53
CA SER A 33 -5.71 8.28 -5.40
C SER A 33 -6.35 8.02 -6.76
N LYS A 34 -7.48 7.31 -6.78
CA LYS A 34 -8.28 7.10 -8.01
C LYS A 34 -8.73 8.41 -8.66
N ALA A 35 -8.91 9.47 -7.86
CA ALA A 35 -9.22 10.83 -8.33
C ALA A 35 -7.99 11.59 -8.85
N ARG A 36 -6.84 10.92 -9.03
CA ARG A 36 -5.57 11.48 -9.50
C ARG A 36 -4.99 12.58 -8.60
N HIS A 37 -5.30 12.51 -7.30
CA HIS A 37 -4.71 13.40 -6.30
C HIS A 37 -3.60 12.67 -5.55
N GLY A 38 -2.47 13.34 -5.34
CA GLY A 38 -1.41 12.83 -4.47
C GLY A 38 -1.79 12.96 -3.00
N TYR A 39 -1.47 11.96 -2.21
CA TYR A 39 -1.61 11.96 -0.76
C TYR A 39 -0.32 11.45 -0.13
N ILE A 40 -0.03 11.97 1.06
CA ILE A 40 1.02 11.46 1.91
C ILE A 40 0.42 11.05 3.26
N GLY A 41 0.83 9.88 3.73
CA GLY A 41 0.63 9.42 5.09
C GLY A 41 1.97 9.40 5.82
N VAL A 42 1.99 9.86 7.06
CA VAL A 42 3.16 9.81 7.94
C VAL A 42 2.73 9.27 9.29
N THR A 43 3.27 8.12 9.67
CA THR A 43 3.05 7.50 10.98
C THR A 43 4.36 7.52 11.75
N CYS A 44 4.34 8.04 12.96
CA CYS A 44 5.47 8.02 13.88
C CYS A 44 5.32 6.86 14.85
N SER A 45 6.44 6.16 15.10
CA SER A 45 6.54 5.03 16.00
C SER A 45 7.67 5.31 16.99
N TRP A 46 7.43 5.11 18.28
CA TRP A 46 8.45 5.24 19.32
C TRP A 46 8.22 4.22 20.42
N ILE A 47 9.26 3.96 21.22
CA ILE A 47 9.16 3.16 22.43
C ILE A 47 9.01 4.14 23.59
N SER A 48 7.95 3.98 24.38
CA SER A 48 7.68 4.80 25.55
C SER A 48 8.50 4.37 26.77
N HIS A 49 8.48 5.16 27.83
CA HIS A 49 9.18 4.87 29.09
C HIS A 49 8.81 3.51 29.71
N ASP A 50 7.59 3.04 29.49
CA ASP A 50 7.07 1.75 29.92
C ASP A 50 7.41 0.59 28.97
N TRP A 51 8.34 0.78 28.03
CA TRP A 51 8.75 -0.22 27.02
C TRP A 51 7.63 -0.67 26.07
N THR A 52 6.60 0.17 25.92
CA THR A 52 5.50 -0.09 25.00
C THR A 52 5.77 0.56 23.65
N LEU A 53 5.54 -0.18 22.56
CA LEU A 53 5.54 0.41 21.23
C LEU A 53 4.30 1.30 21.08
N ARG A 54 4.53 2.57 20.77
CA ARG A 54 3.47 3.54 20.47
C ARG A 54 3.58 3.95 19.01
N GLU A 55 2.42 4.09 18.38
CA GLU A 55 2.30 4.55 17.01
C GLU A 55 1.23 5.62 16.90
N SER A 56 1.49 6.65 16.09
CA SER A 56 0.50 7.70 15.84
C SER A 56 0.62 8.28 14.43
N LEU A 57 -0.53 8.53 13.82
CA LEU A 57 -0.63 9.17 12.51
C LEU A 57 -0.41 10.67 12.65
N LEU A 58 0.77 11.14 12.21
CA LEU A 58 1.16 12.54 12.26
C LEU A 58 0.60 13.36 11.11
N ALA A 59 0.41 12.73 9.95
CA ALA A 59 -0.14 13.41 8.79
C ALA A 59 -0.89 12.42 7.89
N LEU A 60 -2.03 12.89 7.40
CA LEU A 60 -2.74 12.31 6.26
C LEU A 60 -3.28 13.47 5.44
N GLN A 61 -2.56 13.87 4.40
CA GLN A 61 -2.91 15.08 3.66
C GLN A 61 -2.73 14.94 2.15
N ARG A 62 -3.53 15.73 1.43
CA ARG A 62 -3.42 15.90 -0.01
C ARG A 62 -2.19 16.75 -0.33
N VAL A 63 -1.37 16.27 -1.26
CA VAL A 63 -0.19 16.98 -1.77
C VAL A 63 -0.47 17.43 -3.21
N LYS A 64 -0.43 18.74 -3.43
CA LYS A 64 -0.60 19.33 -4.77
C LYS A 64 0.63 19.02 -5.63
N TYR A 65 0.44 18.95 -6.94
CA TYR A 65 1.54 18.85 -7.89
C TYR A 65 2.40 20.14 -7.82
N PRO A 66 3.74 20.06 -7.98
CA PRO A 66 4.54 18.89 -8.35
C PRO A 66 4.90 17.95 -7.20
N HIS A 67 4.95 16.64 -7.47
CA HIS A 67 5.32 15.59 -6.48
C HIS A 67 6.81 15.23 -6.57
N THR A 68 7.70 16.20 -6.71
CA THR A 68 9.15 15.95 -6.80
C THR A 68 9.74 15.51 -5.47
N GLY A 69 10.95 14.94 -5.50
CA GLY A 69 11.65 14.56 -4.27
C GLY A 69 11.93 15.74 -3.34
N GLU A 70 12.20 16.91 -3.89
CA GLU A 70 12.39 18.17 -3.16
C GLU A 70 11.11 18.58 -2.40
N VAL A 71 9.96 18.63 -3.09
CA VAL A 71 8.68 18.99 -2.48
C VAL A 71 8.30 18.00 -1.37
N ILE A 72 8.53 16.71 -1.60
CA ILE A 72 8.26 15.68 -0.60
C ILE A 72 9.19 15.84 0.61
N LYS A 73 10.48 16.14 0.39
CA LYS A 73 11.46 16.38 1.46
C LYS A 73 11.07 17.57 2.32
N GLU A 74 10.77 18.72 1.70
CA GLU A 74 10.32 19.92 2.41
C GLU A 74 9.06 19.67 3.23
N LEU A 75 8.14 18.87 2.69
CA LEU A 75 6.92 18.51 3.39
C LEU A 75 7.18 17.61 4.61
N LEU A 76 8.08 16.63 4.47
CA LEU A 76 8.49 15.76 5.58
C LEU A 76 9.20 16.56 6.68
N ASP A 77 10.15 17.42 6.31
CA ASP A 77 10.84 18.31 7.26
C ASP A 77 9.85 19.19 8.03
N LYS A 78 8.86 19.74 7.33
CA LYS A 78 7.80 20.52 7.97
C LYS A 78 7.07 19.70 9.02
N PHE A 79 6.65 18.46 8.69
CA PHE A 79 6.00 17.61 9.68
C PHE A 79 6.91 17.32 10.87
N PHE A 80 8.20 17.03 10.65
CA PHE A 80 9.11 16.73 11.76
C PHE A 80 9.31 17.95 12.67
N SER A 81 9.36 19.13 12.08
CA SER A 81 9.45 20.40 12.82
C SER A 81 8.18 20.75 13.57
N ASP A 82 7.01 20.59 12.93
CA ASP A 82 5.69 20.85 13.52
C ASP A 82 5.45 19.94 14.73
N TRP A 83 5.83 18.66 14.62
CA TRP A 83 5.71 17.66 15.68
C TRP A 83 6.88 17.62 16.67
N LYS A 84 7.89 18.48 16.50
CA LYS A 84 9.08 18.57 17.38
C LYS A 84 9.85 17.25 17.53
N ILE A 85 9.95 16.50 16.43
CA ILE A 85 10.65 15.20 16.38
C ILE A 85 11.91 15.20 15.51
N THR A 86 12.27 16.30 14.85
CA THR A 86 13.43 16.35 13.93
C THR A 86 14.71 15.79 14.55
N SER A 87 15.05 16.20 15.77
CA SER A 87 16.24 15.74 16.48
C SER A 87 16.11 14.34 17.10
N LYS A 88 14.89 13.78 17.14
CA LYS A 88 14.57 12.46 17.71
C LYS A 88 14.51 11.38 16.63
N LEU A 89 14.48 11.77 15.36
CA LEU A 89 14.22 10.85 14.25
C LEU A 89 15.48 10.06 13.88
N LEU A 90 15.41 8.74 13.99
CA LEU A 90 16.51 7.84 13.62
C LEU A 90 16.33 7.25 12.22
N THR A 91 15.11 6.82 11.91
CA THR A 91 14.82 6.07 10.69
C THR A 91 13.53 6.52 10.03
N MET A 92 13.52 6.42 8.70
CA MET A 92 12.34 6.64 7.88
C MET A 92 12.14 5.47 6.92
N THR A 93 11.07 4.70 7.12
CA THR A 93 10.70 3.62 6.21
C THR A 93 9.76 4.14 5.13
N THR A 94 10.11 3.94 3.86
CA THR A 94 9.31 4.43 2.72
C THR A 94 9.13 3.35 1.68
N ASP A 95 8.16 3.50 0.77
CA ASP A 95 8.13 2.71 -0.46
C ASP A 95 9.38 2.97 -1.35
N ASN A 96 9.53 2.21 -2.45
CA ASN A 96 10.66 2.37 -3.37
C ASN A 96 10.35 3.26 -4.59
N GLY A 97 9.33 4.12 -4.48
CA GLY A 97 9.01 5.15 -5.47
C GLY A 97 10.19 6.06 -5.76
N SER A 98 10.33 6.51 -7.00
CA SER A 98 11.47 7.33 -7.44
C SER A 98 11.61 8.63 -6.64
N ASN A 99 10.50 9.32 -6.42
CA ASN A 99 10.48 10.63 -5.77
C ASN A 99 10.71 10.53 -4.27
N ILE A 100 10.10 9.58 -3.57
CA ILE A 100 10.35 9.38 -2.13
C ILE A 100 11.78 8.89 -1.87
N LYS A 101 12.35 8.07 -2.77
CA LYS A 101 13.78 7.71 -2.71
C LYS A 101 14.66 8.93 -2.87
N LYS A 102 14.30 9.85 -3.77
CA LYS A 102 15.03 11.11 -3.95
C LYS A 102 14.91 11.98 -2.70
N ALA A 103 13.71 12.13 -2.14
CA ALA A 103 13.48 12.84 -0.88
C ALA A 103 14.35 12.28 0.25
N GLY A 104 14.34 10.96 0.45
CA GLY A 104 15.17 10.30 1.47
C GLY A 104 16.68 10.47 1.27
N ARG A 105 17.17 10.67 0.04
CA ARG A 105 18.58 11.01 -0.21
C ARG A 105 18.91 12.48 0.09
N LEU A 106 17.91 13.35 0.03
CA LEU A 106 18.02 14.79 0.33
C LEU A 106 17.82 15.10 1.81
N MET A 107 17.33 14.13 2.61
CA MET A 107 17.20 14.24 4.06
C MET A 107 18.56 14.38 4.76
N GLU A 108 18.55 14.86 6.00
CA GLU A 108 19.74 14.88 6.86
C GLU A 108 20.35 13.49 6.99
N ARG A 109 21.69 13.43 7.03
CA ARG A 109 22.45 12.17 7.11
C ARG A 109 22.21 11.39 8.41
N SER A 110 21.75 12.06 9.46
CA SER A 110 21.34 11.46 10.73
C SER A 110 20.12 10.53 10.59
N ILE A 111 19.29 10.75 9.56
CA ILE A 111 18.05 9.99 9.35
C ILE A 111 18.30 8.90 8.31
N SER A 112 18.25 7.64 8.74
CA SER A 112 18.44 6.49 7.84
C SER A 112 17.13 6.13 7.12
N ARG A 113 17.12 6.24 5.78
CA ARG A 113 16.00 5.72 4.98
C ARG A 113 16.07 4.20 4.88
N LEU A 114 14.99 3.54 5.27
CA LEU A 114 14.78 2.10 5.09
C LEU A 114 13.77 1.85 3.95
N PRO A 115 14.02 0.90 3.04
CA PRO A 115 13.03 0.50 2.05
C PRO A 115 11.94 -0.35 2.71
N CYS A 116 10.68 -0.15 2.31
CA CYS A 116 9.58 -1.00 2.73
C CYS A 116 9.80 -2.44 2.26
N THR A 117 9.86 -3.38 3.19
CA THR A 117 10.06 -4.82 2.91
C THR A 117 8.93 -5.37 2.03
N ALA A 118 7.67 -5.03 2.33
CA ALA A 118 6.52 -5.50 1.56
C ALA A 118 6.58 -5.01 0.10
N HIS A 119 6.94 -3.74 -0.12
CA HIS A 119 7.10 -3.20 -1.47
C HIS A 119 8.33 -3.78 -2.17
N THR A 120 9.42 -4.05 -1.44
CA THR A 120 10.59 -4.73 -1.99
C THR A 120 10.26 -6.15 -2.45
N LEU A 121 9.51 -6.90 -1.63
CA LEU A 121 9.04 -8.24 -1.98
C LEU A 121 8.12 -8.21 -3.20
N GLN A 122 7.20 -7.25 -3.27
CA GLN A 122 6.37 -7.00 -4.45
C GLN A 122 7.19 -6.84 -5.72
N LEU A 123 8.25 -6.02 -5.68
CA LEU A 123 9.12 -5.80 -6.83
C LEU A 123 9.85 -7.08 -7.24
N THR A 124 10.33 -7.86 -6.27
CA THR A 124 10.99 -9.15 -6.52
C THR A 124 10.03 -10.15 -7.18
N VAL A 125 8.81 -10.31 -6.64
CA VAL A 125 7.78 -11.18 -7.24
C VAL A 125 7.43 -10.72 -8.65
N GLY A 126 7.25 -9.40 -8.85
CA GLY A 126 6.98 -8.84 -10.18
C GLY A 126 8.07 -9.15 -11.20
N LYS A 127 9.35 -9.06 -10.79
CA LYS A 127 10.49 -9.46 -11.63
C LYS A 127 10.47 -10.95 -11.96
N GLY A 128 10.17 -11.81 -10.98
CA GLY A 128 10.02 -13.26 -11.21
C GLY A 128 8.91 -13.59 -12.21
N LEU A 129 7.75 -12.95 -12.07
CA LEU A 129 6.60 -13.13 -12.97
C LEU A 129 6.88 -12.66 -14.41
N ASN A 130 7.84 -11.75 -14.62
CA ASN A 130 8.21 -11.33 -15.98
C ASN A 130 8.80 -12.47 -16.81
N LEU A 131 9.44 -13.47 -16.18
CA LEU A 131 9.95 -14.67 -16.88
C LEU A 131 8.81 -15.47 -17.53
N VAL A 132 7.61 -15.40 -16.96
CA VAL A 132 6.39 -16.08 -17.44
C VAL A 132 5.32 -15.09 -17.89
N ARG A 133 5.73 -13.91 -18.36
CA ARG A 133 4.82 -12.80 -18.72
C ARG A 133 3.71 -13.22 -19.68
N ALA A 134 4.01 -14.07 -20.65
CA ALA A 134 3.01 -14.58 -21.59
C ALA A 134 1.86 -15.34 -20.88
N LEU A 135 2.17 -16.14 -19.87
CA LEU A 135 1.17 -16.86 -19.07
C LEU A 135 0.37 -15.90 -18.19
N VAL A 136 1.05 -14.93 -17.55
CA VAL A 136 0.38 -13.88 -16.75
C VAL A 136 -0.62 -13.11 -17.60
N LEU A 137 -0.26 -12.71 -18.83
CA LEU A 137 -1.15 -12.00 -19.73
C LEU A 137 -2.33 -12.87 -20.20
N ARG A 138 -2.11 -14.17 -20.45
CA ARG A 138 -3.19 -15.11 -20.79
C ARG A 138 -4.18 -15.29 -19.63
N ALA A 139 -3.67 -15.51 -18.42
CA ALA A 139 -4.50 -15.61 -17.21
C ALA A 139 -5.30 -14.32 -16.97
N LYS A 140 -4.68 -13.15 -17.09
CA LYS A 140 -5.35 -11.84 -16.98
C LYS A 140 -6.48 -11.68 -17.98
N ARG A 141 -6.27 -12.05 -19.25
CA ARG A 141 -7.32 -12.00 -20.27
C ARG A 141 -8.50 -12.90 -19.91
N LEU A 142 -8.22 -14.12 -19.46
CA LEU A 142 -9.26 -15.06 -19.03
C LEU A 142 -10.05 -14.54 -17.81
N ILE A 143 -9.37 -14.00 -16.80
CA ILE A 143 -10.01 -13.39 -15.63
C ILE A 143 -10.89 -12.22 -16.05
N ASN A 144 -10.37 -11.32 -16.90
CA ASN A 144 -11.11 -10.15 -17.36
C ASN A 144 -12.34 -10.53 -18.19
N PHE A 145 -12.26 -11.59 -18.99
CA PHE A 145 -13.41 -12.10 -19.75
C PHE A 145 -14.59 -12.45 -18.83
N PHE A 146 -14.33 -13.10 -17.69
CA PHE A 146 -15.38 -13.44 -16.72
C PHE A 146 -15.75 -12.31 -15.75
N ASN A 147 -14.85 -11.36 -15.50
CA ASN A 147 -15.09 -10.24 -14.57
C ASN A 147 -15.82 -9.05 -15.21
N ILE A 148 -15.58 -8.76 -16.50
CA ILE A 148 -16.09 -7.55 -17.14
C ILE A 148 -17.51 -7.75 -17.67
N LEU A 149 -17.82 -8.91 -18.26
CA LEU A 149 -19.10 -9.16 -18.90
C LEU A 149 -20.05 -9.93 -17.97
N PRO A 150 -21.22 -9.36 -17.60
CA PRO A 150 -22.22 -10.05 -16.78
C PRO A 150 -22.61 -11.42 -17.36
N LYS A 151 -22.84 -11.48 -18.68
CA LYS A 151 -23.16 -12.72 -19.41
C LYS A 151 -22.14 -13.83 -19.17
N GLN A 152 -20.84 -13.52 -19.16
CA GLN A 152 -19.80 -14.54 -18.97
C GLN A 152 -19.74 -15.00 -17.52
N ARG A 153 -20.01 -14.10 -16.58
CA ARG A 153 -20.14 -14.42 -15.16
C ARG A 153 -21.28 -15.39 -14.89
N GLU A 154 -22.43 -15.14 -15.50
CA GLU A 154 -23.61 -16.03 -15.42
C GLU A 154 -23.33 -17.39 -16.07
N ARG A 155 -22.70 -17.43 -17.25
CA ARG A 155 -22.29 -18.70 -17.88
C ARG A 155 -21.41 -19.54 -16.96
N LEU A 156 -20.42 -18.91 -16.31
CA LEU A 156 -19.54 -19.59 -15.38
C LEU A 156 -20.28 -20.06 -14.11
N HIS A 157 -21.31 -19.33 -13.67
CA HIS A 157 -22.19 -19.75 -12.58
C HIS A 157 -22.96 -21.02 -12.96
N THR A 158 -23.67 -21.00 -14.08
CA THR A 158 -24.47 -22.15 -14.56
C THR A 158 -23.61 -23.39 -14.79
N ALA A 159 -22.39 -23.23 -15.31
CA ALA A 159 -21.44 -24.34 -15.44
C ALA A 159 -21.07 -24.97 -14.09
N GLN A 160 -20.91 -24.16 -13.03
CA GLN A 160 -20.62 -24.66 -11.68
C GLN A 160 -21.81 -25.39 -11.07
N GLU A 161 -23.04 -24.89 -11.27
CA GLU A 161 -24.27 -25.55 -10.82
C GLU A 161 -24.44 -26.92 -11.48
N PHE A 162 -24.30 -26.98 -12.81
CA PHE A 162 -24.39 -28.24 -13.56
C PHE A 162 -23.35 -29.27 -13.12
N LEU A 163 -22.13 -28.82 -12.83
CA LEU A 163 -21.03 -29.66 -12.36
C LEU A 163 -21.08 -29.94 -10.84
N ARG A 164 -22.10 -29.45 -10.13
CA ARG A 164 -22.36 -29.67 -8.70
C ARG A 164 -21.20 -29.23 -7.80
N TYR A 165 -20.66 -28.03 -8.03
CA TYR A 165 -19.72 -27.42 -7.10
C TYR A 165 -20.37 -27.23 -5.71
N THR A 166 -19.60 -27.45 -4.63
CA THR A 166 -20.11 -27.29 -3.24
C THR A 166 -20.41 -25.84 -2.89
N SER A 167 -19.67 -24.90 -3.49
CA SER A 167 -19.95 -23.46 -3.40
C SER A 167 -19.64 -22.81 -4.74
N ILE A 168 -20.50 -21.87 -5.15
CA ILE A 168 -20.28 -21.05 -6.33
C ILE A 168 -19.16 -20.06 -6.05
N LYS A 169 -18.16 -20.04 -6.93
CA LYS A 169 -17.01 -19.15 -6.84
C LYS A 169 -16.95 -18.23 -8.04
N HIS A 170 -16.43 -17.03 -7.82
CA HIS A 170 -16.10 -16.07 -8.88
C HIS A 170 -14.59 -16.04 -9.13
N VAL A 171 -14.17 -15.64 -10.32
CA VAL A 171 -12.75 -15.35 -10.57
C VAL A 171 -12.27 -14.19 -9.68
N ILE A 172 -10.99 -14.20 -9.31
CA ILE A 172 -10.35 -13.14 -8.53
C ILE A 172 -9.47 -12.31 -9.45
N GLY A 173 -9.51 -10.99 -9.29
CA GLY A 173 -8.69 -10.06 -10.07
C GLY A 173 -7.21 -10.11 -9.71
N ASP A 174 -6.34 -10.06 -10.72
CA ASP A 174 -4.90 -9.86 -10.56
C ASP A 174 -4.59 -8.35 -10.53
N VAL A 175 -4.16 -7.87 -9.37
CA VAL A 175 -3.88 -6.46 -9.07
C VAL A 175 -2.37 -6.27 -9.03
N SER A 176 -1.82 -5.57 -10.03
CA SER A 176 -0.36 -5.41 -10.18
C SER A 176 0.36 -4.80 -8.97
N THR A 177 -0.34 -4.02 -8.15
CA THR A 177 0.21 -3.38 -6.94
C THR A 177 0.10 -4.25 -5.69
N ARG A 178 -0.41 -5.49 -5.79
CA ARG A 178 -0.51 -6.46 -4.69
C ARG A 178 0.09 -7.81 -5.08
N TRP A 179 1.13 -8.21 -4.37
CA TRP A 179 2.08 -9.25 -4.80
C TRP A 179 1.49 -10.65 -4.77
N ASN A 180 0.57 -10.87 -3.83
CA ASN A 180 -0.17 -12.11 -3.67
C ASN A 180 -1.39 -12.20 -4.61
N SER A 181 -1.79 -11.14 -5.31
CA SER A 181 -3.02 -11.16 -6.12
C SER A 181 -2.93 -12.09 -7.34
N THR A 182 -1.77 -12.14 -8.01
CA THR A 182 -1.54 -13.10 -9.10
C THR A 182 -1.66 -14.53 -8.60
N PHE A 183 -1.10 -14.84 -7.43
CA PHE A 183 -1.18 -16.16 -6.80
C PHE A 183 -2.64 -16.57 -6.56
N TYR A 184 -3.41 -15.76 -5.84
CA TYR A 184 -4.82 -16.07 -5.56
C TYR A 184 -5.69 -16.12 -6.83
N ALA A 185 -5.42 -15.26 -7.81
CA ALA A 185 -6.12 -15.28 -9.08
C ALA A 185 -5.88 -16.60 -9.82
N TRP A 186 -4.65 -17.11 -9.81
CA TRP A 186 -4.29 -18.37 -10.47
C TRP A 186 -4.81 -19.58 -9.73
N GLU A 187 -4.71 -19.59 -8.39
CA GLU A 187 -5.32 -20.62 -7.55
C GLU A 187 -6.82 -20.73 -7.84
N ARG A 188 -7.53 -19.58 -7.87
CA ARG A 188 -8.95 -19.55 -8.23
C ARG A 188 -9.23 -20.04 -9.66
N LEU A 189 -8.40 -19.70 -10.63
CA LEU A 189 -8.55 -20.23 -12.00
C LEU A 189 -8.37 -21.75 -12.04
N ILE A 190 -7.47 -22.31 -11.24
CA ILE A 190 -7.26 -23.75 -11.13
C ILE A 190 -8.48 -24.43 -10.49
N GLU A 191 -9.03 -23.87 -9.41
CA GLU A 191 -10.27 -24.34 -8.78
C GLU A 191 -11.45 -24.35 -9.77
N LEU A 192 -11.54 -23.31 -10.61
CA LEU A 192 -12.61 -23.14 -11.61
C LEU A 192 -12.33 -23.87 -12.93
N LYS A 193 -11.19 -24.55 -13.07
CA LYS A 193 -10.73 -25.16 -14.34
C LYS A 193 -11.78 -26.08 -14.97
N ARG A 194 -12.48 -26.88 -14.16
CA ARG A 194 -13.51 -27.82 -14.66
C ARG A 194 -14.71 -27.07 -15.23
N ALA A 195 -15.20 -26.05 -14.54
CA ALA A 195 -16.30 -25.20 -15.02
C ALA A 195 -15.90 -24.39 -16.26
N ILE A 196 -14.69 -23.81 -16.28
CA ILE A 196 -14.20 -23.05 -17.44
C ILE A 196 -14.10 -23.95 -18.69
N LYS A 197 -13.60 -25.18 -18.55
CA LYS A 197 -13.52 -26.14 -19.67
C LYS A 197 -14.88 -26.66 -20.15
N PHE A 198 -15.90 -26.60 -19.31
CA PHE A 198 -17.26 -27.02 -19.66
C PHE A 198 -17.95 -26.00 -20.59
N LEU A 199 -17.51 -24.75 -20.57
CA LEU A 199 -18.09 -23.71 -21.42
C LEU A 199 -17.69 -23.94 -22.89
N PRO A 200 -18.64 -23.79 -23.84
CA PRO A 200 -18.32 -23.83 -25.25
C PRO A 200 -17.44 -22.63 -25.62
N GLY A 201 -16.45 -22.89 -26.50
CA GLY A 201 -15.46 -21.93 -26.99
C GLY A 201 -16.06 -20.73 -27.71
#